data_AF-A0AAU6WUY8-F1
#
_entry.id   AF-A0AAU6WUY8-F1
#
_cell.length_a   1.000
_cell.length_b   1.000
_cell.length_c   1.000
_cell.angle_alpha   90.00
_cell.angle_beta   90.00
_cell.angle_gamma   90.00
#
_symmetry.space_group_name_H-M   'P 1'
#
loop_
_entity.id
_entity.type
_entity.pdbx_description
1 polymer ?
#
loop_
_entity_poly.entity_id
_entity_poly.type
_entity_poly.pdbx_seq_one_letter_code
_entity_poly.pdbx_strand_id
1 'polypeptide(L)' 'MNNVESIKPGPKPDKSDGTSDERKRVTPATQPKHPALKPHIHKPGEKNKIYF' A
#
# COMPACT_ATOMS: atom_id res chain seq x y z
N MET A 1 -11.15 36.12 14.00
CA MET A 1 -10.96 34.66 13.96
C MET A 1 -10.79 34.28 12.51
N ASN A 2 -9.57 33.94 12.10
CA ASN A 2 -9.29 33.59 10.71
C ASN A 2 -9.85 32.18 10.46
N ASN A 3 -10.85 32.07 9.60
CA ASN A 3 -11.40 30.79 9.16
C ASN A 3 -10.28 30.09 8.36
N VAL A 4 -9.68 29.05 8.93
CA VAL A 4 -8.71 28.23 8.20
C VAL A 4 -9.54 27.35 7.25
N GLU A 5 -9.67 27.79 6.00
CA GLU A 5 -10.34 27.00 4.97
C GLU A 5 -9.52 25.73 4.71
N SER A 6 -10.11 24.57 5.00
CA SER A 6 -9.51 23.28 4.72
C SER A 6 -9.29 23.12 3.22
N ILE A 7 -8.03 23.04 2.78
CA ILE A 7 -7.71 22.75 1.37
C ILE A 7 -8.31 21.37 1.04
N LYS A 8 -9.31 21.34 0.16
CA LYS A 8 -9.88 20.09 -0.30
C LYS A 8 -8.80 19.34 -1.10
N PRO A 9 -8.52 18.07 -0.79
CA PRO A 9 -7.59 17.29 -1.59
C PRO A 9 -8.05 17.26 -3.04
N GLY A 10 -7.11 17.44 -3.96
CA GLY A 10 -7.39 17.39 -5.40
C GLY A 10 -7.86 16.00 -5.85
N PRO A 11 -8.27 15.86 -7.12
CA PRO A 11 -8.67 14.57 -7.69
C PRO A 11 -7.57 13.52 -7.45
N LYS A 12 -7.98 12.31 -7.04
CA LYS A 12 -7.04 11.19 -6.88
C LYS A 12 -6.41 10.91 -8.26
N PRO A 13 -5.08 10.70 -8.35
CA PRO A 13 -4.44 10.45 -9.62
C PRO A 13 -4.97 9.16 -10.26
N ASP A 14 -5.09 9.19 -11.59
CA ASP A 14 -5.40 8.03 -12.43
C ASP A 14 -4.12 7.47 -13.07
N LYS A 15 -4.20 6.25 -13.58
CA LYS A 15 -3.15 5.62 -14.41
C LYS A 15 -3.13 6.23 -15.81
N SER A 16 -2.09 5.90 -16.60
CA SER A 16 -1.98 6.28 -18.02
C SER A 16 -3.21 5.93 -18.84
N ASP A 17 -3.90 4.85 -18.45
CA ASP A 17 -5.05 4.28 -19.15
C ASP A 17 -6.39 4.86 -18.64
N GLY A 18 -6.36 5.89 -17.77
CA GLY A 18 -7.54 6.58 -17.25
C GLY A 18 -8.31 5.84 -16.14
N THR A 19 -7.81 4.69 -15.68
CA THR A 19 -8.37 3.98 -14.53
C THR A 19 -7.80 4.51 -13.23
N SER A 20 -8.60 4.53 -12.16
CA SER A 20 -8.17 5.05 -10.85
C SER A 20 -6.87 4.38 -10.39
N ASP A 21 -5.92 5.19 -9.90
CA ASP A 21 -4.67 4.68 -9.33
C ASP A 21 -4.91 4.08 -7.94
N GLU A 22 -5.55 2.91 -7.95
CA GLU A 22 -5.58 1.96 -6.85
C GLU A 22 -4.15 1.43 -6.68
N ARG A 23 -3.39 2.04 -5.77
CA ARG A 23 -2.07 1.57 -5.29
C ARG A 23 -1.97 0.04 -5.41
N LYS A 24 -1.12 -0.42 -6.33
CA LYS A 24 -1.10 -1.80 -6.86
C LYS A 24 -0.87 -2.84 -5.77
N ARG A 25 -1.95 -3.35 -5.17
CA ARG A 25 -1.89 -4.55 -4.33
C ARG A 25 -1.82 -5.77 -5.25
N VAL A 26 -0.95 -6.73 -4.92
CA VAL A 26 -0.99 -8.03 -5.58
C VAL A 26 -2.31 -8.70 -5.19
N THR A 27 -3.16 -8.99 -6.17
CA THR A 27 -4.40 -9.76 -5.95
C THR A 27 -4.13 -11.23 -6.25
N PRO A 28 -4.96 -12.17 -5.77
CA PRO A 28 -4.77 -13.60 -6.08
C PRO A 28 -4.71 -13.88 -7.59
N ALA A 29 -5.46 -13.13 -8.41
CA ALA A 29 -5.46 -13.27 -9.86
C ALA A 29 -4.17 -12.74 -10.52
N THR A 30 -3.54 -11.69 -9.98
CA THR A 30 -2.29 -11.14 -10.52
C THR A 30 -1.04 -11.78 -9.90
N GLN A 31 -1.17 -12.48 -8.77
CA GLN A 31 -0.10 -13.13 -8.03
C GLN A 31 0.83 -14.02 -8.90
N PRO A 32 0.34 -14.82 -9.88
CA PRO A 32 1.22 -15.65 -10.70
C PRO A 32 2.21 -14.85 -11.57
N LYS A 33 1.95 -13.56 -11.81
CA LYS A 33 2.83 -12.67 -12.59
C LYS A 33 3.96 -12.07 -11.75
N HIS A 34 3.93 -12.25 -10.43
CA HIS A 34 4.89 -11.64 -9.51
C HIS A 34 5.78 -12.72 -8.87
N PRO A 35 7.10 -12.50 -8.77
CA PRO A 35 8.00 -13.47 -8.14
C PRO A 35 7.67 -13.63 -6.65
N ALA A 36 7.84 -14.85 -6.15
CA ALA A 36 7.73 -15.11 -4.71
C ALA A 36 8.83 -14.36 -3.94
N LEU A 37 8.46 -13.72 -2.83
CA LEU A 37 9.43 -13.13 -1.91
C LEU A 37 10.25 -14.24 -1.23
N LYS A 38 11.53 -13.98 -0.99
CA LYS A 38 12.36 -14.89 -0.19
C LYS A 38 11.76 -15.03 1.21
N PRO A 39 11.80 -16.24 1.81
CA PRO A 39 11.32 -16.42 3.16
C PRO A 39 12.10 -15.51 4.11
N HIS A 40 11.39 -14.81 4.99
CA HIS A 40 12.02 -14.04 6.05
C HIS A 40 12.52 -15.01 7.13
N ILE A 41 13.85 -15.11 7.29
CA ILE A 41 14.47 -15.93 8.34
C ILE A 41 14.65 -15.05 9.57
N HIS A 42 13.86 -15.31 10.62
CA HIS A 42 14.00 -14.62 11.91
C HIS A 42 15.28 -15.05 12.63
N LYS A 43 15.99 -14.10 13.25
CA LYS A 43 17.11 -14.44 14.13
C LYS A 43 16.59 -15.05 15.44
N PRO A 44 17.32 -16.00 16.07
CA PRO A 44 16.96 -16.51 17.39
C PRO A 44 16.79 -15.36 18.39
N GLY A 45 15.64 -15.27 19.05
CA GLY A 45 15.31 -14.21 20.02
C GLY A 45 14.54 -13.01 19.46
N GLU A 46 14.38 -12.89 18.13
CA GLU A 46 13.48 -11.90 17.52
C GLU A 46 12.02 -12.34 17.71
N LYS A 47 11.43 -11.95 18.83
CA LYS A 47 9.99 -12.08 19.04
C LYS A 47 9.29 -10.99 18.22
N ASN A 48 8.40 -11.39 17.32
CA ASN A 48 7.46 -10.47 16.68
C ASN A 48 6.68 -9.75 17.78
N LYS A 49 6.96 -8.46 18.00
CA LYS A 49 6.17 -7.61 18.90
C LYS A 49 4.82 -7.37 18.21
N ILE A 50 3.90 -8.31 18.37
CA ILE A 50 2.49 -8.09 18.06
C ILE A 50 1.98 -7.18 19.19
N TYR A 51 1.84 -5.88 18.90
CA TYR A 51 1.10 -4.97 19.75
C TYR A 51 -0.38 -5.30 19.52
N PHE A 52 -0.99 -6.01 20.47
CA PHE A 52 -2.44 -6.18 20.55
C PHE A 52 -3.10 -4.89 21.04
#